data_AF-A0A9D8KAR3-F1
#
_entry.id   AF-A0A9D8KAR3-F1
#
_cell.length_a   1.000
_cell.length_b   1.000
_cell.length_c   1.000
_cell.angle_alpha   90.00
_cell.angle_beta   90.00
_cell.angle_gamma   90.00
#
_symmetry.space_group_name_H-M   'P 1'
#
loop_
_entity.id
_entity.type
_entity.pdbx_description
1 polymer ?
#
loop_
_entity_poly.entity_id
_entity_poly.type
_entity_poly.pdbx_seq_one_letter_code
_entity_poly.pdbx_strand_id
1 'polypeptide(L)'
;KLFVSNANGKIGLVGYWDCICFDEFAGKDKKVDKTLVDIMKNYMANRTFSRGIEQLSAEASMVFMGNTQKSVAYMLKHSHFYEPLPDKYIDSAFLDRIHAFNPGWEVQPVRHELFCTGYGFVVDYIAEVLKHLRTEDYTGLYKPHFEISSEVSTRDQTGFEKTFSGLMKIIHPDGKATPEEIAELLEFAMECRRRVREQILRIDDTFKANDFAYRPLAGGAAVTVLTPEEQQYPAFASLRPLSSEATPAAPETPAVDETPGAPLPEAQGKPQSDATTKPVAAAVSEASGAQSATTAQLKEQHLVVPENAKGWSYRRLFADYLQGCSGIIIRDPYIRAFHQVRNLAEFLRMVNEITPVGDEVTVHLITGSDQETMEKQVENLGQVQDSFAGTSTPFTWEIDASPNFHARSITTDHGWKITLDRGLDLFQWFEFSPFNAAAVMQEARMTKGCEVSYIRQAS
;
A
#
# COMPACT_ATOMS: atom_id res chain seq x y z
N LYS A 1 6.29 34.10 2.15
CA LYS A 1 4.93 34.34 1.61
C LYS A 1 3.83 33.65 2.43
N LEU A 2 4.04 32.41 2.92
CA LEU A 2 3.04 31.66 3.70
C LEU A 2 2.69 32.33 5.05
N PHE A 3 3.67 32.50 5.94
CA PHE A 3 3.47 33.13 7.25
C PHE A 3 3.70 34.64 7.22
N VAL A 4 4.69 35.08 6.44
CA VAL A 4 5.05 36.50 6.30
C VAL A 4 5.37 36.78 4.83
N SER A 5 4.96 37.95 4.34
CA SER A 5 5.37 38.44 3.03
C SER A 5 6.75 39.11 3.10
N ASN A 6 7.70 38.63 2.30
CA ASN A 6 9.08 39.15 2.28
C ASN A 6 9.17 40.58 1.71
N ALA A 7 8.12 41.07 1.04
CA ALA A 7 8.11 42.39 0.39
C ALA A 7 7.68 43.53 1.33
N ASN A 8 6.84 43.26 2.32
CA ASN A 8 6.22 44.29 3.16
C ASN A 8 6.12 43.89 4.65
N GLY A 9 6.60 42.70 5.03
CA GLY A 9 6.58 42.22 6.41
C GLY A 9 5.18 41.97 7.00
N LYS A 10 4.11 42.10 6.20
CA LYS A 10 2.75 41.83 6.66
C LYS A 10 2.52 40.32 6.81
N ILE A 11 1.48 39.97 7.58
CA ILE A 11 0.99 38.59 7.68
C ILE A 11 0.84 38.02 6.27
N GLY A 12 1.29 36.77 6.10
CA GLY A 12 1.20 36.03 4.85
C GLY A 12 -0.18 35.42 4.63
N LEU A 13 -0.24 34.45 3.72
CA LEU A 13 -1.48 33.76 3.34
C LEU A 13 -2.29 33.23 4.53
N VAL A 14 -1.63 32.76 5.60
CA VAL A 14 -2.29 32.20 6.79
C VAL A 14 -3.25 33.16 7.49
N GLY A 15 -3.06 34.48 7.35
CA GLY A 15 -3.97 35.46 7.97
C GLY A 15 -5.09 35.95 7.07
N TYR A 16 -5.10 35.59 5.79
CA TYR A 16 -6.12 36.05 4.85
C TYR A 16 -7.09 34.95 4.43
N TRP A 17 -6.69 33.67 4.54
CA TRP A 17 -7.45 32.54 4.03
C TRP A 17 -7.90 31.61 5.16
N ASP A 18 -9.10 31.04 5.02
CA ASP A 18 -9.64 30.08 5.99
C ASP A 18 -9.02 28.67 5.84
N CYS A 19 -8.50 28.37 4.64
CA CYS A 19 -7.82 27.11 4.31
C CYS A 19 -6.69 27.35 3.30
N ILE A 20 -5.55 26.69 3.51
CA ILE A 20 -4.40 26.72 2.61
C ILE A 20 -4.12 25.29 2.16
N CYS A 21 -4.19 25.09 0.85
CA CYS A 21 -3.90 23.82 0.23
C CYS A 21 -2.52 23.82 -0.41
N PHE A 22 -1.73 22.80 -0.11
CA PHE A 22 -0.46 22.50 -0.75
C PHE A 22 -0.71 21.38 -1.75
N ASP A 23 -0.89 21.76 -3.01
CA ASP A 23 -0.99 20.81 -4.10
C ASP A 23 0.38 20.26 -4.49
N GLU A 24 0.40 19.04 -5.02
CA GLU A 24 1.61 18.28 -5.34
C GLU A 24 2.64 18.29 -4.21
N PHE A 25 2.23 18.19 -2.96
CA PHE A 25 3.11 18.29 -1.80
C PHE A 25 4.23 17.21 -1.79
N ALA A 26 4.02 16.10 -2.50
CA ALA A 26 5.02 15.07 -2.74
C ALA A 26 6.19 15.56 -3.62
N GLY A 27 7.36 14.94 -3.43
CA GLY A 27 8.58 15.18 -4.21
C GLY A 27 9.80 15.31 -3.32
N LYS A 28 10.57 14.21 -3.19
CA LYS A 28 11.76 14.14 -2.32
C LYS A 28 12.82 15.22 -2.64
N ASP A 29 12.94 15.61 -3.91
CA ASP A 29 13.92 16.60 -4.36
C ASP A 29 13.55 18.06 -4.08
N LYS A 30 12.36 18.33 -3.51
CA LYS A 30 11.94 19.70 -3.20
C LYS A 30 12.79 20.28 -2.07
N LYS A 31 13.43 21.41 -2.33
CA LYS A 31 14.21 22.15 -1.32
C LYS A 31 13.28 22.79 -0.30
N VAL A 32 13.27 22.22 0.90
CA VAL A 32 12.48 22.71 2.05
C VAL A 32 13.41 23.29 3.10
N ASP A 33 13.06 24.46 3.62
CA ASP A 33 13.73 25.09 4.75
C ASP A 33 13.26 24.47 6.07
N LYS A 34 14.20 23.97 6.89
CA LYS A 34 13.88 23.39 8.20
C LYS A 34 13.18 24.40 9.12
N THR A 35 13.54 25.68 9.02
CA THR A 35 12.92 26.73 9.85
C THR A 35 11.43 26.88 9.57
N LEU A 36 11.00 26.63 8.33
CA LEU A 36 9.59 26.64 7.97
C LEU A 36 8.81 25.54 8.70
N VAL A 37 9.36 24.32 8.72
CA VAL A 37 8.74 23.17 9.39
C VAL A 37 8.60 23.43 10.90
N ASP A 38 9.63 24.02 11.52
CA ASP A 38 9.59 24.34 12.94
C ASP A 38 8.55 25.44 13.27
N ILE A 39 8.38 26.43 12.39
CA ILE A 39 7.29 27.43 12.50
C ILE A 39 5.93 26.74 12.36
N MET A 40 5.79 25.81 11.41
CA MET A 40 4.55 25.06 11.20
C MET A 40 4.19 24.21 12.42
N LYS A 41 5.16 23.59 13.09
CA LYS A 41 4.91 22.85 14.34
C LYS A 41 4.26 23.75 15.41
N ASN A 42 4.79 24.95 15.63
CA ASN A 42 4.18 25.87 16.59
C ASN A 42 2.78 26.29 16.13
N TYR A 43 2.65 26.66 14.86
CA TYR A 43 1.39 27.10 14.28
C TYR A 43 0.28 26.04 14.37
N MET A 44 0.55 24.80 13.98
CA MET A 44 -0.44 23.73 13.99
C MET A 44 -0.85 23.30 15.40
N ALA A 45 0.00 23.54 16.40
CA ALA A 45 -0.32 23.28 17.81
C ALA A 45 -1.10 24.44 18.46
N ASN A 46 -0.62 25.68 18.28
CA ASN A 46 -1.05 26.83 19.07
C ASN A 46 -1.84 27.87 18.28
N ARG A 47 -1.97 27.72 16.95
CA ARG A 47 -2.51 28.73 16.02
C ARG A 47 -1.71 30.03 15.99
N THR A 48 -0.46 30.00 16.43
CA THR A 48 0.44 31.16 16.49
C THR A 48 1.77 30.91 15.84
N PHE A 49 2.38 31.96 15.31
CA PHE A 49 3.73 31.94 14.78
C PHE A 49 4.49 33.20 15.19
N SER A 50 5.80 33.07 15.40
CA SER A 50 6.64 34.16 15.89
C SER A 50 7.41 34.82 14.75
N ARG A 51 7.50 36.16 14.78
CA ARG A 51 8.40 36.94 13.94
C ARG A 51 9.23 37.85 14.82
N GLY A 52 10.48 37.46 15.08
CA GLY A 52 11.32 38.20 16.02
C GLY A 52 10.74 38.15 17.43
N ILE A 53 10.28 39.29 17.95
CA ILE A 53 9.75 39.43 19.32
C ILE A 53 8.21 39.38 19.35
N GLU A 54 7.53 39.59 18.22
CA GLU A 54 6.06 39.60 18.15
C GLU A 54 5.49 38.22 17.78
N GLN A 55 4.44 37.81 18.50
CA GLN A 55 3.67 36.61 18.25
C GLN A 55 2.37 36.98 17.53
N LEU A 56 2.12 36.35 16.38
CA LEU A 56 0.94 36.59 15.55
C LEU A 56 0.06 35.33 15.57
N SER A 57 -1.27 35.51 15.56
CA SER A 57 -2.24 34.43 15.47
C SER A 57 -2.93 34.39 14.10
N ALA A 58 -3.32 33.19 13.68
CA ALA A 58 -4.05 32.96 12.43
C ALA A 58 -4.85 31.65 12.51
N GLU A 59 -5.97 31.57 11.80
CA GLU A 59 -6.93 30.45 11.93
C GLU A 59 -7.01 29.53 10.70
N ALA A 60 -6.17 29.77 9.68
CA ALA A 60 -6.14 28.97 8.47
C ALA A 60 -5.89 27.47 8.74
N SER A 61 -6.74 26.62 8.18
CA SER A 61 -6.46 25.18 8.09
C SER A 61 -5.38 24.90 7.05
N MET A 62 -4.61 23.82 7.23
CA MET A 62 -3.61 23.37 6.26
C MET A 62 -4.02 22.01 5.69
N VAL A 63 -4.01 21.89 4.35
CA VAL A 63 -4.29 20.66 3.62
C VAL A 63 -3.09 20.35 2.74
N PHE A 64 -2.61 19.10 2.79
CA PHE A 64 -1.48 18.64 1.99
C PHE A 64 -1.98 17.56 1.04
N MET A 65 -1.88 17.80 -0.26
CA MET A 65 -2.30 16.87 -1.31
C MET A 65 -1.07 16.38 -2.05
N GLY A 66 -0.93 15.07 -2.21
CA GLY A 66 0.20 14.48 -2.91
C GLY A 66 -0.10 13.06 -3.35
N ASN A 67 0.61 12.62 -4.40
CA ASN A 67 0.47 11.28 -4.93
C ASN A 67 1.48 10.34 -4.27
N THR A 68 1.04 9.11 -4.02
CA THR A 68 1.94 8.01 -3.67
C THR A 68 2.58 7.45 -4.93
N GLN A 69 3.83 6.98 -4.82
CA GLN A 69 4.57 6.42 -5.96
C GLN A 69 4.53 4.88 -6.00
N LYS A 70 4.13 4.26 -4.89
CA LYS A 70 4.22 2.83 -4.63
C LYS A 70 2.87 2.29 -4.18
N SER A 71 2.68 0.99 -4.35
CA SER A 71 1.48 0.32 -3.85
C SER A 71 1.39 0.42 -2.32
N VAL A 72 0.16 0.37 -1.78
CA VAL A 72 -0.08 0.40 -0.32
C VAL A 72 0.67 -0.72 0.39
N ALA A 73 0.59 -1.95 -0.14
CA ALA A 73 1.28 -3.10 0.39
C ALA A 73 2.81 -2.90 0.46
N TYR A 74 3.39 -2.31 -0.59
CA TYR A 74 4.83 -2.02 -0.63
C TYR A 74 5.24 -1.03 0.44
N MET A 75 4.52 0.09 0.56
CA MET A 75 4.81 1.10 1.57
C MET A 75 4.68 0.53 3.00
N LEU A 76 3.70 -0.34 3.26
CA LEU A 76 3.55 -0.98 4.57
C LEU A 76 4.64 -2.00 4.89
N LYS A 77 5.23 -2.64 3.88
CA LYS A 77 6.29 -3.63 4.08
C LYS A 77 7.67 -2.97 4.22
N HIS A 78 7.95 -1.95 3.41
CA HIS A 78 9.31 -1.42 3.23
C HIS A 78 9.50 0.02 3.76
N SER A 79 8.44 0.78 4.00
CA SER A 79 8.56 2.19 4.39
C SER A 79 7.36 2.68 5.25
N HIS A 80 6.67 3.72 4.78
CA HIS A 80 5.52 4.38 5.39
C HIS A 80 4.83 5.30 4.36
N PHE A 81 3.59 5.72 4.60
CA PHE A 81 2.82 6.55 3.64
C PHE A 81 3.40 7.95 3.41
N TYR A 82 4.22 8.45 4.33
CA TYR A 82 4.89 9.74 4.19
C TYR A 82 6.20 9.71 3.37
N GLU A 83 6.59 8.55 2.82
CA GLU A 83 7.84 8.39 2.06
C GLU A 83 7.96 9.35 0.87
N PRO A 84 6.88 9.69 0.12
CA PRO A 84 6.97 10.65 -0.99
C PRO A 84 7.24 12.09 -0.55
N LEU A 85 7.12 12.42 0.74
CA LEU A 85 7.33 13.77 1.25
C LEU A 85 8.83 14.14 1.25
N PRO A 86 9.18 15.43 1.16
CA PRO A 86 10.54 15.88 1.40
C PRO A 86 11.01 15.49 2.82
N ASP A 87 12.26 15.05 2.97
CA ASP A 87 12.83 14.53 4.22
C ASP A 87 12.61 15.43 5.45
N LYS A 88 12.56 16.76 5.24
CA LYS A 88 12.35 17.72 6.33
C LYS A 88 10.94 17.66 6.94
N TYR A 89 9.95 17.16 6.21
CA TYR A 89 8.58 16.96 6.71
C TYR A 89 8.36 15.58 7.33
N ILE A 90 9.28 14.63 7.12
CA ILE A 90 9.28 13.32 7.79
C ILE A 90 9.85 13.50 9.20
N ASP A 91 9.09 14.20 10.04
CA ASP A 91 9.41 14.54 11.41
C ASP A 91 8.21 14.17 12.28
N SER A 92 8.41 13.27 13.24
CA SER A 92 7.31 12.71 14.05
C SER A 92 6.53 13.80 14.79
N ALA A 93 7.19 14.87 15.26
CA ALA A 93 6.51 15.98 15.91
C ALA A 93 5.65 16.80 14.92
N PHE A 94 6.10 17.00 13.68
CA PHE A 94 5.29 17.62 12.64
C PHE A 94 4.10 16.73 12.27
N LEU A 95 4.34 15.46 11.96
CA LEU A 95 3.32 14.50 11.54
C LEU A 95 2.24 14.29 12.60
N ASP A 96 2.61 14.28 13.88
CA ASP A 96 1.66 14.11 14.99
C ASP A 96 0.65 15.27 15.10
N ARG A 97 0.91 16.41 14.45
CA ARG A 97 -0.02 17.56 14.36
C ARG A 97 -1.02 17.46 13.21
N ILE A 98 -0.92 16.44 12.36
CA ILE A 98 -1.88 16.17 11.28
C ILE A 98 -3.15 15.56 11.89
N HIS A 99 -4.29 16.24 11.77
CA HIS A 99 -5.55 15.77 12.39
C HIS A 99 -6.10 14.50 11.73
N ALA A 100 -5.96 14.37 10.40
CA ALA A 100 -6.50 13.28 9.61
C ALA A 100 -5.62 12.99 8.39
N PHE A 101 -5.50 11.72 8.02
CA PHE A 101 -4.97 11.27 6.73
C PHE A 101 -6.11 10.66 5.92
N ASN A 102 -6.49 11.30 4.81
CA ASN A 102 -7.53 10.79 3.90
C ASN A 102 -6.88 10.07 2.71
N PRO A 103 -7.04 8.74 2.57
CA PRO A 103 -6.44 7.95 1.50
C PRO A 103 -7.11 8.19 0.14
N GLY A 104 -6.41 8.84 -0.78
CA GLY A 104 -6.95 9.12 -2.13
C GLY A 104 -7.26 7.86 -2.96
N TRP A 105 -6.62 6.73 -2.66
CA TRP A 105 -6.84 5.45 -3.36
C TRP A 105 -8.16 4.77 -3.01
N GLU A 106 -8.86 5.20 -1.95
CA GLU A 106 -10.19 4.70 -1.58
C GLU A 106 -11.30 5.51 -2.25
N VAL A 107 -10.97 6.67 -2.83
CA VAL A 107 -11.93 7.57 -3.46
C VAL A 107 -12.11 7.19 -4.93
N GLN A 108 -13.36 6.97 -5.32
CA GLN A 108 -13.68 6.72 -6.72
C GLN A 108 -13.48 7.98 -7.58
N PRO A 109 -12.96 7.85 -8.81
CA PRO A 109 -12.90 8.96 -9.74
C PRO A 109 -14.28 9.57 -9.98
N VAL A 110 -14.33 10.88 -10.18
CA VAL A 110 -15.59 11.58 -10.46
C VAL A 110 -16.15 11.10 -11.80
N ARG A 111 -17.37 10.57 -11.78
CA ARG A 111 -18.11 10.09 -12.95
C ARG A 111 -19.26 11.02 -13.27
N HIS A 112 -19.71 11.02 -14.53
CA HIS A 112 -20.78 11.91 -14.97
C HIS A 112 -22.08 11.74 -14.16
N GLU A 113 -22.33 10.53 -13.68
CA GLU A 113 -23.47 10.16 -12.83
C GLU A 113 -23.49 10.86 -11.47
N LEU A 114 -22.34 11.35 -10.98
CA LEU A 114 -22.25 12.08 -9.71
C LEU A 114 -22.61 13.56 -9.86
N PHE A 115 -22.79 14.06 -11.08
CA PHE A 115 -23.17 15.45 -11.30
C PHE A 115 -24.67 15.65 -11.09
N CYS A 116 -25.00 16.71 -10.34
CA CYS A 116 -26.37 17.13 -10.14
C CYS A 116 -27.02 17.53 -11.48
N THR A 117 -28.24 17.05 -11.75
CA THR A 117 -29.03 17.42 -12.94
C THR A 117 -29.88 18.67 -12.73
N GLY A 118 -29.86 19.25 -11.52
CA GLY A 118 -30.70 20.39 -11.10
C GLY A 118 -29.89 21.63 -10.72
N TYR A 119 -30.54 22.57 -10.04
CA TYR A 119 -29.90 23.78 -9.54
C TYR A 119 -28.88 23.46 -8.44
N GLY A 120 -27.67 24.00 -8.59
CA GLY A 120 -26.63 23.98 -7.55
C GLY A 120 -26.42 25.36 -6.95
N PHE A 121 -25.79 25.41 -5.77
CA PHE A 121 -25.32 26.66 -5.19
C PHE A 121 -24.08 27.16 -5.94
N VAL A 122 -23.95 28.48 -6.07
CA VAL A 122 -22.71 29.10 -6.52
C VAL A 122 -21.63 28.88 -5.46
N VAL A 123 -20.39 28.65 -5.90
CA VAL A 123 -19.24 28.32 -5.03
C VAL A 123 -19.06 29.33 -3.90
N ASP A 124 -19.24 30.62 -4.17
CA ASP A 124 -19.08 31.67 -3.15
C ASP A 124 -20.15 31.58 -2.06
N TYR A 125 -21.37 31.18 -2.43
CA TYR A 125 -22.46 31.03 -1.46
C TYR A 125 -22.22 29.85 -0.54
N ILE A 126 -21.84 28.69 -1.10
CA ILE A 126 -21.50 27.52 -0.28
C ILE A 126 -20.26 27.78 0.59
N ALA A 127 -19.28 28.53 0.08
CA ALA A 127 -18.10 28.91 0.86
C ALA A 127 -18.48 29.76 2.09
N GLU A 128 -19.39 30.74 1.94
CA GLU A 128 -19.86 31.56 3.06
C GLU A 128 -20.67 30.72 4.08
N VAL A 129 -21.49 29.78 3.60
CA VAL A 129 -22.21 28.83 4.48
C VAL A 129 -21.22 27.98 5.29
N LEU A 130 -20.20 27.41 4.64
CA LEU A 130 -19.17 26.61 5.32
C LEU A 130 -18.35 27.44 6.30
N LYS A 131 -18.09 28.71 5.98
CA LYS A 131 -17.43 29.66 6.87
C LYS A 131 -18.26 29.94 8.12
N HIS A 132 -19.57 30.11 7.98
CA HIS A 132 -20.47 30.23 9.11
C HIS A 132 -20.52 28.94 9.94
N LEU A 133 -20.68 27.76 9.31
CA LEU A 133 -20.66 26.48 10.02
C LEU A 133 -19.33 26.20 10.74
N ARG A 134 -18.22 26.80 10.30
CA ARG A 134 -16.93 26.71 11.01
C ARG A 134 -17.01 27.23 12.45
N THR A 135 -17.88 28.19 12.75
CA THR A 135 -18.02 28.77 14.11
C THR A 135 -18.81 27.86 15.07
N GLU A 136 -19.63 26.96 14.55
CA GLU A 136 -20.39 25.99 15.34
C GLU A 136 -19.48 24.90 15.93
N ASP A 137 -19.78 24.38 17.12
CA ASP A 137 -18.99 23.31 17.73
C ASP A 137 -19.76 21.99 17.79
N TYR A 138 -19.39 21.06 16.91
CA TYR A 138 -19.97 19.71 16.82
C TYR A 138 -19.06 18.62 17.40
N THR A 139 -17.95 18.97 18.05
CA THR A 139 -16.96 18.00 18.56
C THR A 139 -17.54 17.02 19.58
N GLY A 140 -18.53 17.44 20.37
CA GLY A 140 -19.15 16.64 21.43
C GLY A 140 -20.39 15.85 21.05
N LEU A 141 -20.87 15.91 19.79
CA LEU A 141 -22.18 15.34 19.42
C LEU A 141 -22.24 13.81 19.51
N TYR A 142 -21.09 13.12 19.51
CA TYR A 142 -21.04 11.67 19.70
C TYR A 142 -21.23 11.24 21.18
N LYS A 143 -20.90 12.11 22.14
CA LYS A 143 -20.83 11.78 23.58
C LYS A 143 -22.15 11.29 24.20
N PRO A 144 -23.34 11.74 23.77
CA PRO A 144 -24.60 11.18 24.25
C PRO A 144 -24.84 9.72 23.84
N HIS A 145 -24.13 9.22 22.82
CA HIS A 145 -24.34 7.90 22.24
C HIS A 145 -23.16 6.94 22.48
N PHE A 146 -21.94 7.47 22.54
CA PHE A 146 -20.71 6.68 22.61
C PHE A 146 -19.71 7.22 23.64
N GLU A 147 -18.97 6.32 24.29
CA GLU A 147 -17.81 6.63 25.11
C GLU A 147 -16.53 6.12 24.43
N ILE A 148 -15.41 6.83 24.58
CA ILE A 148 -14.10 6.35 24.11
C ILE A 148 -13.58 5.36 25.15
N SER A 149 -13.33 4.12 24.73
CA SER A 149 -12.94 3.03 25.64
C SER A 149 -11.43 2.84 25.76
N SER A 150 -10.63 3.56 24.97
CA SER A 150 -9.18 3.46 24.96
C SER A 150 -8.49 4.71 25.53
N GLU A 151 -7.28 4.53 26.05
CA GLU A 151 -6.42 5.65 26.46
C GLU A 151 -5.83 6.35 25.24
N VAL A 152 -6.52 7.39 24.76
CA VAL A 152 -6.04 8.26 23.68
C VAL A 152 -5.37 9.51 24.25
N SER A 153 -4.33 10.01 23.57
CA SER A 153 -3.73 11.28 23.96
C SER A 153 -4.69 12.44 23.68
N THR A 154 -4.56 13.57 24.41
CA THR A 154 -5.36 14.78 24.15
C THR A 154 -5.25 15.26 22.70
N ARG A 155 -4.08 15.05 22.06
CA ARG A 155 -3.84 15.41 20.67
C ARG A 155 -4.57 14.48 19.71
N ASP A 156 -4.59 13.17 19.99
CA ASP A 156 -5.36 12.20 19.20
C ASP A 156 -6.84 12.48 19.29
N GLN A 157 -7.33 12.73 20.51
CA GLN A 157 -8.72 13.11 20.76
C GLN A 157 -9.09 14.37 19.98
N THR A 158 -8.30 15.43 20.10
CA THR A 158 -8.51 16.67 19.34
C THR A 158 -8.46 16.43 17.82
N GLY A 159 -7.61 15.49 17.38
CA GLY A 159 -7.46 15.05 16.00
C GLY A 159 -8.78 14.56 15.40
N PHE A 160 -9.29 13.45 15.93
CA PHE A 160 -10.51 12.86 15.39
C PHE A 160 -11.76 13.67 15.74
N GLU A 161 -11.85 14.34 16.90
CA GLU A 161 -13.04 15.14 17.26
C GLU A 161 -13.25 16.32 16.29
N LYS A 162 -12.16 16.96 15.83
CA LYS A 162 -12.25 18.02 14.81
C LYS A 162 -12.65 17.47 13.45
N THR A 163 -12.15 16.30 13.07
CA THR A 163 -12.54 15.63 11.83
C THR A 163 -14.01 15.24 11.86
N PHE A 164 -14.46 14.61 12.94
CA PHE A 164 -15.86 14.29 13.21
C PHE A 164 -16.76 15.53 13.13
N SER A 165 -16.38 16.63 13.82
CA SER A 165 -17.10 17.90 13.78
C SER A 165 -17.21 18.46 12.36
N GLY A 166 -16.13 18.39 11.57
CA GLY A 166 -16.13 18.79 10.16
C GLY A 166 -17.08 17.96 9.30
N LEU A 167 -17.06 16.63 9.46
CA LEU A 167 -17.94 15.71 8.73
C LEU A 167 -19.40 15.92 9.08
N MET A 168 -19.72 16.04 10.37
CA MET A 168 -21.07 16.34 10.85
C MET A 168 -21.61 17.62 10.20
N LYS A 169 -20.81 18.69 10.09
CA LYS A 169 -21.24 19.94 9.46
C LYS A 169 -21.50 19.80 7.96
N ILE A 170 -20.77 18.94 7.27
CA ILE A 170 -20.90 18.75 5.82
C ILE A 170 -22.08 17.83 5.50
N ILE A 171 -22.24 16.75 6.26
CA ILE A 171 -23.19 15.67 5.95
C ILE A 171 -24.53 15.89 6.67
N HIS A 172 -24.50 16.33 7.93
CA HIS A 172 -25.67 16.61 8.77
C HIS A 172 -25.64 18.05 9.31
N PRO A 173 -25.69 19.08 8.43
CA PRO A 173 -25.58 20.49 8.82
C PRO A 173 -26.67 20.97 9.78
N ASP A 174 -27.80 20.26 9.89
CA ASP A 174 -28.88 20.56 10.82
C ASP A 174 -28.69 19.91 12.21
N GLY A 175 -27.60 19.15 12.38
CA GLY A 175 -27.25 18.44 13.62
C GLY A 175 -28.12 17.22 13.90
N LYS A 176 -28.96 16.78 12.95
CA LYS A 176 -29.84 15.62 13.12
C LYS A 176 -29.25 14.42 12.39
N ALA A 177 -28.44 13.66 13.10
CA ALA A 177 -27.94 12.37 12.67
C ALA A 177 -28.48 11.28 13.60
N THR A 178 -28.77 10.12 13.03
CA THR A 178 -29.09 8.90 13.78
C THR A 178 -27.85 8.40 14.54
N PRO A 179 -28.01 7.60 15.62
CA PRO A 179 -26.86 7.02 16.32
C PRO A 179 -25.94 6.22 15.40
N GLU A 180 -26.49 5.54 14.39
CA GLU A 180 -25.76 4.78 13.39
C GLU A 180 -24.91 5.69 12.48
N GLU A 181 -25.49 6.79 11.98
CA GLU A 181 -24.75 7.79 11.19
C GLU A 181 -23.65 8.47 12.03
N ILE A 182 -23.93 8.76 13.30
CA ILE A 182 -22.92 9.31 14.22
C ILE A 182 -21.76 8.31 14.43
N ALA A 183 -22.06 7.01 14.56
CA ALA A 183 -21.04 5.97 14.66
C ALA A 183 -20.17 5.91 13.40
N GLU A 184 -20.77 5.94 12.21
CA GLU A 184 -20.04 5.93 10.92
C GLU A 184 -19.06 7.11 10.83
N LEU A 185 -19.51 8.32 11.17
CA LEU A 185 -18.66 9.51 11.14
C LEU A 185 -17.57 9.47 12.21
N LEU A 186 -17.86 8.92 13.39
CA LEU A 186 -16.88 8.76 14.47
C LEU A 186 -15.81 7.73 14.08
N GLU A 187 -16.22 6.60 13.52
CA GLU A 187 -15.35 5.53 13.06
C GLU A 187 -14.41 6.02 11.97
N PHE A 188 -14.94 6.69 10.94
CA PHE A 188 -14.11 7.27 9.88
C PHE A 188 -13.13 8.32 10.41
N ALA A 189 -13.56 9.18 11.34
CA ALA A 189 -12.69 10.18 11.95
C ALA A 189 -11.56 9.54 12.78
N MET A 190 -11.87 8.48 13.55
CA MET A 190 -10.89 7.70 14.29
C MET A 190 -9.94 6.97 13.34
N GLU A 191 -10.43 6.39 12.25
CA GLU A 191 -9.64 5.69 11.23
C GLU A 191 -8.61 6.64 10.59
N CYS A 192 -9.05 7.83 10.20
CA CYS A 192 -8.19 8.89 9.66
C CYS A 192 -7.07 9.29 10.63
N ARG A 193 -7.35 9.36 11.94
CA ARG A 193 -6.34 9.69 12.95
C ARG A 193 -5.44 8.50 13.31
N ARG A 194 -6.00 7.29 13.34
CA ARG A 194 -5.25 6.04 13.52
C ARG A 194 -4.23 5.87 12.41
N ARG A 195 -4.60 6.14 11.16
CA ARG A 195 -3.70 6.09 10.01
C ARG A 195 -2.49 7.02 10.17
N VAL A 196 -2.67 8.23 10.70
CA VAL A 196 -1.54 9.13 11.04
C VAL A 196 -0.62 8.47 12.08
N ARG A 197 -1.19 7.92 13.15
CA ARG A 197 -0.42 7.34 14.26
C ARG A 197 0.33 6.07 13.89
N GLU A 198 -0.30 5.16 13.16
CA GLU A 198 0.35 3.93 12.69
C GLU A 198 1.57 4.23 11.81
N GLN A 199 1.48 5.27 10.98
CA GLN A 199 2.62 5.68 10.16
C GLN A 199 3.72 6.38 10.98
N ILE A 200 3.37 7.13 12.04
CA ILE A 200 4.37 7.69 12.97
C ILE A 200 5.10 6.58 13.73
N LEU A 201 4.39 5.55 14.21
CA LEU A 201 4.99 4.42 14.92
C LEU A 201 6.00 3.65 14.06
N ARG A 202 5.86 3.70 12.73
CA ARG A 202 6.84 3.14 11.78
C ARG A 202 8.07 4.02 11.60
N ILE A 203 7.94 5.32 11.80
CA ILE A 203 9.03 6.30 11.64
C ILE A 203 9.80 6.47 12.97
N ASP A 204 9.10 6.42 14.09
CA ASP A 204 9.61 6.76 15.42
C ASP A 204 9.00 5.80 16.47
N ASP A 205 9.83 4.88 16.97
CA ASP A 205 9.43 3.83 17.92
C ASP A 205 9.27 4.34 19.36
N THR A 206 9.57 5.62 19.62
CA THR A 206 9.43 6.22 20.95
C THR A 206 7.98 6.52 21.32
N PHE A 207 7.09 6.57 20.33
CA PHE A 207 5.66 6.81 20.56
C PHE A 207 4.99 5.55 21.11
N LYS A 208 4.09 5.73 22.09
CA LYS A 208 3.25 4.65 22.58
C LYS A 208 2.15 4.34 21.57
N ALA A 209 1.97 3.05 21.30
CA ALA A 209 0.82 2.55 20.59
C ALA A 209 -0.43 2.69 21.46
N ASN A 210 -1.49 3.24 20.85
CA ASN A 210 -2.79 3.41 21.49
C ASN A 210 -3.83 2.80 20.57
N ASP A 211 -4.77 2.05 21.14
CA ASP A 211 -5.93 1.60 20.39
C ASP A 211 -6.91 2.75 20.20
N PHE A 212 -7.60 2.76 19.06
CA PHE A 212 -8.72 3.64 18.82
C PHE A 212 -9.97 2.80 18.98
N ALA A 213 -10.65 2.93 20.11
CA ALA A 213 -11.84 2.15 20.40
C ALA A 213 -12.92 2.99 21.05
N TYR A 214 -14.16 2.75 20.67
CA TYR A 214 -15.34 3.38 21.24
C TYR A 214 -16.35 2.32 21.65
N ARG A 215 -17.26 2.69 22.55
CA ARG A 215 -18.31 1.81 23.05
C ARG A 215 -19.67 2.50 23.04
N PRO A 216 -20.74 1.84 22.56
CA PRO A 216 -22.10 2.37 22.67
C PRO A 216 -22.58 2.45 24.12
N LEU A 217 -23.14 3.60 24.51
CA LEU A 217 -23.74 3.81 25.85
C LEU A 217 -25.06 3.04 26.02
N ALA A 218 -25.75 2.72 24.92
CA ALA A 218 -26.96 1.89 24.93
C ALA A 218 -26.70 0.42 25.34
N GLY A 219 -25.43 0.04 25.51
CA GLY A 219 -24.99 -1.33 25.79
C GLY A 219 -24.39 -1.97 24.53
N GLY A 220 -23.24 -2.64 24.71
CA GLY A 220 -22.49 -3.25 23.62
C GLY A 220 -21.04 -3.53 24.00
N ALA A 221 -20.36 -4.32 23.15
CA ALA A 221 -18.91 -4.48 23.21
C ALA A 221 -18.22 -3.21 22.71
N ALA A 222 -16.99 -2.99 23.16
CA ALA A 222 -16.14 -1.97 22.55
C ALA A 222 -15.82 -2.35 21.10
N VAL A 223 -15.88 -1.37 20.21
CA VAL A 223 -15.51 -1.48 18.80
C VAL A 223 -14.14 -0.86 18.64
N THR A 224 -13.15 -1.68 18.27
CA THR A 224 -11.82 -1.20 17.89
C THR A 224 -11.83 -0.82 16.42
N VAL A 225 -11.50 0.43 16.14
CA VAL A 225 -11.38 0.97 14.79
C VAL A 225 -10.03 0.56 14.22
N LEU A 226 -10.06 -0.17 13.11
CA LEU A 226 -8.88 -0.58 12.35
C LEU A 226 -8.92 0.10 10.98
N THR A 227 -7.75 0.39 10.39
CA THR A 227 -7.73 0.91 9.02
C THR A 227 -7.94 -0.23 8.01
N PRO A 228 -8.53 0.05 6.82
CA PRO A 228 -8.62 -0.89 5.72
C PRO A 228 -7.29 -1.59 5.40
N GLU A 229 -6.17 -0.88 5.50
CA GLU A 229 -4.86 -1.47 5.21
C GLU A 229 -4.39 -2.49 6.25
N GLU A 230 -4.72 -2.27 7.52
CA GLU A 230 -4.46 -3.25 8.58
C GLU A 230 -5.28 -4.53 8.38
N GLN A 231 -6.53 -4.37 7.92
CA GLN A 231 -7.43 -5.49 7.62
C GLN A 231 -6.99 -6.25 6.36
N GLN A 232 -6.57 -5.53 5.32
CA GLN A 232 -6.15 -6.12 4.05
C GLN A 232 -4.76 -6.75 4.14
N TYR A 233 -3.85 -6.16 4.91
CA TYR A 233 -2.46 -6.59 5.06
C TYR A 233 -2.07 -6.81 6.53
N PRO A 234 -2.71 -7.77 7.23
CA PRO A 234 -2.48 -8.00 8.66
C PRO A 234 -1.04 -8.41 8.98
N ALA A 235 -0.35 -9.05 8.03
CA ALA A 235 1.06 -9.40 8.14
C ALA A 235 1.99 -8.17 8.21
N PHE A 236 1.56 -7.02 7.69
CA PHE A 236 2.36 -5.79 7.69
C PHE A 236 1.92 -4.82 8.77
N ALA A 237 0.69 -4.92 9.28
CA ALA A 237 0.16 -4.05 10.33
C ALA A 237 1.10 -3.96 11.55
N SER A 238 1.80 -5.04 11.89
CA SER A 238 2.69 -5.14 13.06
C SER A 238 4.19 -5.06 12.75
N LEU A 239 4.59 -4.86 11.48
CA LEU A 239 6.00 -4.69 11.10
C LEU A 239 6.52 -3.34 11.62
N ARG A 240 7.02 -3.38 12.86
CA ARG A 240 7.83 -2.32 13.46
C ARG A 240 9.21 -2.33 12.78
N PRO A 241 9.94 -1.20 12.71
CA PRO A 241 11.34 -1.25 12.36
C PRO A 241 12.03 -2.28 13.24
N LEU A 242 12.75 -3.23 12.63
CA LEU A 242 13.69 -4.08 13.35
C LEU A 242 14.77 -3.17 13.94
N SER A 243 14.53 -2.69 15.17
CA SER A 243 15.63 -2.18 15.98
C SER A 243 16.58 -3.36 16.22
N SER A 244 17.85 -3.12 15.87
CA SER A 244 18.95 -4.02 16.18
C SER A 244 18.89 -4.42 17.66
N GLU A 245 18.90 -5.73 17.89
CA GLU A 245 19.13 -6.37 19.19
C GLU A 245 18.20 -5.96 20.34
N ALA A 246 17.06 -6.64 20.44
CA ALA A 246 16.42 -6.87 21.72
C ALA A 246 16.05 -8.34 21.86
N THR A 247 16.94 -9.09 22.52
CA THR A 247 16.69 -10.45 23.01
C THR A 247 15.42 -10.45 23.87
N PRO A 248 14.49 -11.41 23.72
CA PRO A 248 13.27 -11.42 24.51
C PRO A 248 13.61 -11.77 25.97
N ALA A 249 13.52 -10.78 26.85
CA ALA A 249 13.51 -11.01 28.30
C ALA A 249 12.18 -11.66 28.69
N ALA A 250 12.29 -12.81 29.36
CA ALA A 250 11.17 -13.57 29.91
C ALA A 250 10.45 -12.78 31.03
N PRO A 251 9.17 -13.09 31.33
CA PRO A 251 8.38 -12.32 32.30
C PRO A 251 8.84 -12.63 33.73
N GLU A 252 9.24 -11.59 34.47
CA GLU A 252 9.50 -11.66 35.91
C GLU A 252 8.18 -11.60 36.70
N THR A 253 7.88 -12.67 37.42
CA THR A 253 6.92 -12.68 38.53
C THR A 253 7.51 -12.00 39.77
N PRO A 254 6.70 -11.32 40.61
CA PRO A 254 7.22 -10.50 41.70
C PRO A 254 7.74 -11.36 42.85
N ALA A 255 8.96 -11.05 43.30
CA ALA A 255 9.63 -11.70 44.42
C ALA A 255 9.04 -11.27 45.78
N VAL A 256 8.81 -12.25 46.65
CA VAL A 256 8.59 -12.09 48.08
C VAL A 256 9.91 -12.40 48.80
N ASP A 257 10.23 -11.57 49.77
CA ASP A 257 11.42 -11.53 50.62
C ASP A 257 11.59 -12.81 51.47
N GLU A 258 12.81 -13.37 51.57
CA GLU A 258 13.43 -13.91 52.80
C GLU A 258 14.82 -14.56 52.54
N THR A 259 15.69 -14.45 53.54
CA THR A 259 17.16 -14.61 53.52
C THR A 259 17.63 -16.05 53.91
N PRO A 260 18.95 -16.39 54.04
CA PRO A 260 19.59 -17.48 53.30
C PRO A 260 20.07 -18.69 54.14
N GLY A 261 20.33 -19.83 53.48
CA GLY A 261 21.03 -20.98 54.09
C GLY A 261 21.46 -22.05 53.06
N ALA A 262 22.77 -22.27 52.94
CA ALA A 262 23.46 -23.26 52.10
C ALA A 262 23.38 -24.71 52.66
N PRO A 263 24.08 -25.75 52.11
CA PRO A 263 24.29 -26.21 50.72
C PRO A 263 23.98 -27.73 50.50
N LEU A 264 23.97 -28.17 49.22
CA LEU A 264 24.38 -29.46 48.55
C LEU A 264 24.41 -30.80 49.36
N PRO A 265 24.19 -32.02 48.76
CA PRO A 265 24.80 -32.44 47.47
C PRO A 265 24.06 -33.48 46.58
N GLU A 266 24.65 -33.65 45.39
CA GLU A 266 24.76 -34.80 44.47
C GLU A 266 24.13 -36.17 44.84
N ALA A 267 23.50 -36.83 43.84
CA ALA A 267 23.99 -38.13 43.30
C ALA A 267 22.99 -38.78 42.31
N GLN A 268 23.50 -39.02 41.09
CA GLN A 268 23.52 -40.29 40.35
C GLN A 268 22.26 -41.19 40.28
N GLY A 269 21.95 -41.63 39.05
CA GLY A 269 21.47 -43.00 38.82
C GLY A 269 20.40 -43.16 37.74
N LYS A 270 20.82 -43.49 36.50
CA LYS A 270 20.02 -44.36 35.63
C LYS A 270 20.06 -45.78 36.21
N PRO A 271 19.07 -46.66 35.93
CA PRO A 271 19.26 -47.56 34.78
C PRO A 271 17.98 -47.95 34.01
N GLN A 272 18.25 -48.49 32.82
CA GLN A 272 17.36 -49.15 31.87
C GLN A 272 16.73 -50.46 32.40
N SER A 273 15.61 -50.88 31.80
CA SER A 273 15.42 -52.21 31.16
C SER A 273 14.02 -52.23 30.53
N ASP A 274 13.92 -52.33 29.20
CA ASP A 274 13.89 -53.56 28.39
C ASP A 274 12.63 -54.41 28.61
N ALA A 275 11.78 -54.48 27.57
CA ALA A 275 11.59 -55.71 26.79
C ALA A 275 10.34 -55.63 25.89
N THR A 276 10.60 -55.54 24.58
CA THR A 276 10.09 -56.40 23.51
C THR A 276 8.62 -56.88 23.53
N THR A 277 7.88 -56.58 22.46
CA THR A 277 7.22 -57.58 21.59
C THR A 277 6.71 -56.95 20.28
N LYS A 278 7.11 -57.53 19.14
CA LYS A 278 6.46 -57.51 17.81
C LYS A 278 5.90 -58.94 17.58
N PRO A 279 5.08 -59.26 16.55
CA PRO A 279 4.67 -58.52 15.34
C PRO A 279 3.12 -58.50 15.17
N VAL A 280 2.48 -57.91 14.15
CA VAL A 280 2.19 -58.47 12.80
C VAL A 280 1.45 -57.40 11.96
N ALA A 281 1.67 -57.46 10.64
CA ALA A 281 1.23 -56.59 9.56
C ALA A 281 -0.29 -56.41 9.38
N ALA A 282 -0.74 -55.23 8.94
CA ALA A 282 -1.19 -54.96 7.56
C ALA A 282 -2.01 -53.65 7.47
N ALA A 283 -1.55 -52.75 6.57
CA ALA A 283 -2.26 -51.77 5.74
C ALA A 283 -3.51 -51.04 6.29
N VAL A 284 -3.41 -49.71 6.46
CA VAL A 284 -4.08 -48.71 5.59
C VAL A 284 -3.23 -47.43 5.59
N SER A 285 -2.86 -46.96 4.40
CA SER A 285 -2.09 -45.74 4.16
C SER A 285 -3.05 -44.60 3.83
N GLU A 286 -3.26 -43.64 4.73
CA GLU A 286 -3.78 -42.33 4.38
C GLU A 286 -2.70 -41.29 4.64
N ALA A 287 -2.14 -40.79 3.55
CA ALA A 287 -1.17 -39.73 3.52
C ALA A 287 -1.88 -38.37 3.54
N SER A 288 -1.90 -37.70 4.69
CA SER A 288 -2.04 -36.24 4.74
C SER A 288 -0.64 -35.63 4.71
N GLY A 289 -0.01 -35.67 3.55
CA GLY A 289 1.26 -35.01 3.30
C GLY A 289 1.04 -33.52 3.09
N ALA A 290 1.31 -32.72 4.13
CA ALA A 290 1.75 -31.36 3.94
C ALA A 290 3.06 -31.43 3.13
N GLN A 291 2.97 -31.18 1.83
CA GLN A 291 4.15 -31.10 0.97
C GLN A 291 4.87 -29.78 1.27
N SER A 292 5.93 -29.92 2.06
CA SER A 292 7.08 -29.04 2.06
C SER A 292 7.45 -28.68 0.63
N ALA A 293 7.37 -27.40 0.28
CA ALA A 293 7.89 -26.87 -0.97
C ALA A 293 9.41 -27.05 -0.97
N THR A 294 9.87 -28.16 -1.54
CA THR A 294 11.28 -28.32 -1.94
C THR A 294 11.60 -27.23 -2.94
N THR A 295 12.51 -26.32 -2.58
CA THR A 295 13.12 -25.35 -3.50
C THR A 295 13.87 -26.13 -4.58
N ALA A 296 13.20 -26.41 -5.70
CA ALA A 296 13.82 -27.04 -6.85
C ALA A 296 14.91 -26.10 -7.37
N GLN A 297 16.16 -26.57 -7.39
CA GLN A 297 17.26 -25.81 -7.99
C GLN A 297 16.98 -25.61 -9.47
N LEU A 298 16.88 -24.34 -9.90
CA LEU A 298 16.70 -23.95 -11.29
C LEU A 298 17.87 -24.46 -12.14
N LYS A 299 17.55 -25.02 -13.31
CA LYS A 299 18.53 -25.58 -14.24
C LYS A 299 18.39 -24.95 -15.61
N GLU A 300 19.51 -24.89 -16.33
CA GLU A 300 19.48 -24.63 -17.76
C GLU A 300 18.77 -25.79 -18.45
N GLN A 301 17.86 -25.46 -19.35
CA GLN A 301 17.09 -26.46 -20.08
C GLN A 301 16.60 -25.90 -21.40
N HIS A 302 16.19 -26.81 -22.28
CA HIS A 302 15.55 -26.51 -23.54
C HIS A 302 14.22 -27.25 -23.59
N LEU A 303 13.15 -26.52 -23.85
CA LEU A 303 11.78 -27.02 -23.78
C LEU A 303 11.08 -26.77 -25.12
N VAL A 304 10.47 -27.82 -25.65
CA VAL A 304 9.68 -27.73 -26.89
C VAL A 304 8.20 -27.73 -26.52
N VAL A 305 7.52 -26.65 -26.85
CA VAL A 305 6.06 -26.54 -26.76
C VAL A 305 5.47 -27.12 -28.05
N PRO A 306 4.68 -28.20 -27.99
CA PRO A 306 4.11 -28.80 -29.19
C PRO A 306 3.09 -27.88 -29.88
N GLU A 307 2.98 -28.01 -31.20
CA GLU A 307 1.90 -27.39 -31.98
C GLU A 307 0.54 -28.04 -31.64
N ASN A 308 -0.53 -27.25 -31.62
CA ASN A 308 -1.90 -27.69 -31.34
C ASN A 308 -2.10 -28.35 -29.95
N ALA A 309 -1.25 -28.07 -28.97
CA ALA A 309 -1.37 -28.62 -27.63
C ALA A 309 -2.11 -27.68 -26.67
N LYS A 310 -2.74 -28.25 -25.64
CA LYS A 310 -3.34 -27.54 -24.50
C LYS A 310 -2.51 -27.80 -23.23
N GLY A 311 -2.79 -27.07 -22.14
CA GLY A 311 -2.11 -27.24 -20.85
C GLY A 311 -0.80 -26.46 -20.72
N TRP A 312 -0.58 -25.48 -21.59
CA TRP A 312 0.57 -24.58 -21.58
C TRP A 312 0.13 -23.17 -21.19
N SER A 313 0.91 -22.54 -20.33
CA SER A 313 0.67 -21.18 -19.85
C SER A 313 1.99 -20.50 -19.51
N TYR A 314 1.97 -19.16 -19.42
CA TYR A 314 3.13 -18.39 -18.98
C TYR A 314 3.55 -18.75 -17.56
N ARG A 315 2.60 -19.09 -16.68
CA ARG A 315 2.90 -19.55 -15.33
C ARG A 315 3.76 -20.82 -15.39
N ARG A 316 3.35 -21.83 -16.17
CA ARG A 316 4.14 -23.06 -16.35
C ARG A 316 5.51 -22.82 -16.96
N LEU A 317 5.62 -21.87 -17.87
CA LEU A 317 6.87 -21.62 -18.60
C LEU A 317 7.85 -20.75 -17.82
N PHE A 318 7.37 -19.79 -17.03
CA PHE A 318 8.23 -18.72 -16.53
C PHE A 318 8.19 -18.54 -15.01
N ALA A 319 7.14 -18.96 -14.30
CA ALA A 319 6.96 -18.61 -12.89
C ALA A 319 8.17 -18.98 -12.02
N ASP A 320 8.68 -20.21 -12.16
CA ASP A 320 9.82 -20.69 -11.36
C ASP A 320 11.09 -19.86 -11.58
N TYR A 321 11.31 -19.36 -12.80
CA TYR A 321 12.50 -18.59 -13.17
C TYR A 321 12.38 -17.09 -12.86
N LEU A 322 11.15 -16.58 -12.68
CA LEU A 322 10.88 -15.19 -12.37
C LEU A 322 10.63 -14.96 -10.87
N GLN A 323 10.49 -16.02 -10.09
CA GLN A 323 10.22 -15.92 -8.67
C GLN A 323 11.39 -15.25 -7.93
N GLY A 324 11.08 -14.18 -7.18
CA GLY A 324 12.06 -13.43 -6.41
C GLY A 324 12.84 -12.36 -7.19
N CYS A 325 12.60 -12.19 -8.49
CA CYS A 325 13.15 -11.09 -9.28
C CYS A 325 12.66 -9.72 -8.79
N SER A 326 13.48 -8.68 -8.93
CA SER A 326 13.10 -7.27 -8.74
C SER A 326 12.96 -6.51 -10.07
N GLY A 327 13.55 -7.05 -11.15
CA GLY A 327 13.51 -6.47 -12.48
C GLY A 327 13.49 -7.51 -13.60
N ILE A 328 12.64 -7.28 -14.59
CA ILE A 328 12.47 -8.12 -15.78
C ILE A 328 12.53 -7.23 -17.03
N ILE A 329 13.37 -7.59 -17.99
CA ILE A 329 13.43 -6.96 -19.31
C ILE A 329 12.93 -7.93 -20.36
N ILE A 330 11.89 -7.53 -21.08
CA ILE A 330 11.32 -8.29 -22.20
C ILE A 330 11.78 -7.62 -23.48
N ARG A 331 12.42 -8.39 -24.37
CA ARG A 331 12.68 -8.00 -25.75
C ARG A 331 11.79 -8.84 -26.64
N ASP A 332 10.84 -8.21 -27.32
CA ASP A 332 9.98 -8.89 -28.28
C ASP A 332 9.56 -7.89 -29.39
N PRO A 333 10.08 -8.03 -30.63
CA PRO A 333 9.82 -7.09 -31.73
C PRO A 333 8.36 -7.06 -32.22
N TYR A 334 7.52 -7.99 -31.76
CA TYR A 334 6.21 -8.26 -32.32
C TYR A 334 5.07 -8.00 -31.34
N ILE A 335 5.24 -7.17 -30.30
CA ILE A 335 4.11 -6.79 -29.44
C ILE A 335 3.38 -5.60 -30.05
N ARG A 336 2.59 -5.85 -31.12
CA ARG A 336 1.96 -4.79 -31.93
C ARG A 336 0.44 -4.87 -31.94
N ALA A 337 -0.08 -6.03 -32.33
CA ALA A 337 -1.50 -6.29 -32.44
C ALA A 337 -2.15 -6.50 -31.06
N PHE A 338 -3.46 -6.26 -30.98
CA PHE A 338 -4.23 -6.37 -29.74
C PHE A 338 -4.03 -7.71 -28.99
N HIS A 339 -4.04 -8.84 -29.69
CA HIS A 339 -3.85 -10.15 -29.05
C HIS A 339 -2.42 -10.34 -28.48
N GLN A 340 -1.41 -9.68 -29.05
CA GLN A 340 -0.03 -9.70 -28.57
C GLN A 340 0.12 -8.82 -27.33
N VAL A 341 -0.52 -7.64 -27.33
CA VAL A 341 -0.60 -6.78 -26.14
C VAL A 341 -1.38 -7.47 -25.01
N ARG A 342 -2.46 -8.19 -25.33
CA ARG A 342 -3.20 -9.03 -24.36
C ARG A 342 -2.31 -10.12 -23.77
N ASN A 343 -1.52 -10.80 -24.60
CA ASN A 343 -0.56 -11.80 -24.15
C ASN A 343 0.48 -11.17 -23.19
N LEU A 344 0.99 -9.97 -23.49
CA LEU A 344 1.83 -9.23 -22.55
C LEU A 344 1.10 -8.95 -21.23
N ALA A 345 -0.15 -8.48 -21.27
CA ALA A 345 -0.92 -8.21 -20.05
C ALA A 345 -1.14 -9.48 -19.21
N GLU A 346 -1.34 -10.64 -19.84
CA GLU A 346 -1.43 -11.94 -19.13
C GLU A 346 -0.09 -12.37 -18.54
N PHE A 347 1.03 -12.05 -19.20
CA PHE A 347 2.36 -12.25 -18.63
C PHE A 347 2.57 -11.36 -17.39
N LEU A 348 2.24 -10.08 -17.48
CA LEU A 348 2.30 -9.13 -16.35
C LEU A 348 1.40 -9.59 -15.19
N ARG A 349 0.19 -10.08 -15.48
CA ARG A 349 -0.71 -10.66 -14.46
C ARG A 349 -0.06 -11.84 -13.74
N MET A 350 0.59 -12.75 -14.48
CA MET A 350 1.29 -13.87 -13.88
C MET A 350 2.45 -13.40 -12.99
N VAL A 351 3.25 -12.42 -13.44
CA VAL A 351 4.32 -11.81 -12.62
C VAL A 351 3.73 -11.20 -11.34
N ASN A 352 2.61 -10.50 -11.46
CA ASN A 352 1.91 -9.90 -10.32
C ASN A 352 1.48 -10.95 -9.29
N GLU A 353 0.90 -12.06 -9.74
CA GLU A 353 0.43 -13.15 -8.88
C GLU A 353 1.56 -13.91 -8.18
N ILE A 354 2.74 -14.04 -8.78
CA ILE A 354 3.90 -14.71 -8.15
C ILE A 354 4.71 -13.78 -7.25
N THR A 355 4.53 -12.47 -7.40
CA THR A 355 5.22 -11.47 -6.58
C THR A 355 4.67 -11.53 -5.16
N PRO A 356 5.51 -11.75 -4.13
CA PRO A 356 5.05 -11.73 -2.76
C PRO A 356 4.37 -10.41 -2.42
N VAL A 357 3.32 -10.47 -1.61
CA VAL A 357 2.60 -9.27 -1.18
C VAL A 357 3.60 -8.29 -0.55
N GLY A 358 3.49 -7.02 -0.94
CA GLY A 358 4.38 -5.94 -0.51
C GLY A 358 5.72 -5.86 -1.24
N ASP A 359 6.06 -6.78 -2.14
CA ASP A 359 7.21 -6.62 -3.05
C ASP A 359 6.76 -6.06 -4.40
N GLU A 360 7.71 -5.51 -5.15
CA GLU A 360 7.49 -4.97 -6.49
C GLU A 360 8.50 -5.55 -7.46
N VAL A 361 8.03 -5.90 -8.66
CA VAL A 361 8.87 -6.37 -9.77
C VAL A 361 8.66 -5.44 -10.95
N THR A 362 9.72 -4.71 -11.31
CA THR A 362 9.66 -3.80 -12.46
C THR A 362 9.74 -4.60 -13.76
N VAL A 363 8.82 -4.33 -14.70
CA VAL A 363 8.85 -4.98 -16.02
C VAL A 363 9.02 -3.93 -17.10
N HIS A 364 10.05 -4.08 -17.92
CA HIS A 364 10.35 -3.19 -19.03
C HIS A 364 10.28 -3.94 -20.36
N LEU A 365 9.44 -3.48 -21.29
CA LEU A 365 9.31 -4.02 -22.64
C LEU A 365 10.07 -3.18 -23.66
N ILE A 366 10.89 -3.84 -24.47
CA ILE A 366 11.47 -3.29 -25.70
C ILE A 366 10.78 -4.01 -26.86
N THR A 367 10.03 -3.26 -27.67
CA THR A 367 9.30 -3.79 -28.82
C THR A 367 9.62 -3.03 -30.12
N GLY A 368 9.33 -3.65 -31.26
CA GLY A 368 9.33 -2.97 -32.54
C GLY A 368 7.97 -2.34 -32.84
N SER A 369 7.94 -1.44 -33.82
CA SER A 369 6.72 -0.82 -34.35
C SER A 369 6.71 -0.89 -35.88
N ASP A 370 5.53 -0.83 -36.48
CA ASP A 370 5.34 -0.57 -37.91
C ASP A 370 4.47 0.67 -38.12
N GLN A 371 4.54 1.28 -39.31
CA GLN A 371 3.85 2.54 -39.60
C GLN A 371 2.31 2.40 -39.58
N GLU A 372 1.78 1.20 -39.81
CA GLU A 372 0.34 0.98 -39.90
C GLU A 372 -0.34 0.78 -38.55
N THR A 373 0.34 0.15 -37.57
CA THR A 373 -0.27 -0.19 -36.28
C THR A 373 0.24 0.64 -35.11
N MET A 374 1.24 1.51 -35.32
CA MET A 374 1.89 2.31 -34.29
C MET A 374 0.91 3.04 -33.37
N GLU A 375 -0.07 3.77 -33.92
CA GLU A 375 -1.01 4.55 -33.11
C GLU A 375 -1.80 3.66 -32.14
N LYS A 376 -2.37 2.57 -32.65
CA LYS A 376 -3.13 1.60 -31.85
C LYS A 376 -2.22 0.83 -30.88
N GLN A 377 -1.00 0.52 -31.29
CA GLN A 377 -0.03 -0.16 -30.44
C GLN A 377 0.31 0.71 -29.22
N VAL A 378 0.63 1.99 -29.44
CA VAL A 378 0.93 2.97 -28.38
C VAL A 378 -0.27 3.15 -27.45
N GLU A 379 -1.49 3.27 -28.00
CA GLU A 379 -2.71 3.36 -27.20
C GLU A 379 -2.91 2.13 -26.31
N ASN A 380 -2.81 0.92 -26.87
CA ASN A 380 -2.99 -0.32 -26.11
C ASN A 380 -1.90 -0.53 -25.05
N LEU A 381 -0.62 -0.24 -25.38
CA LEU A 381 0.48 -0.33 -24.42
C LEU A 381 0.37 0.72 -23.31
N GLY A 382 -0.12 1.93 -23.63
CA GLY A 382 -0.45 2.96 -22.66
C GLY A 382 -1.53 2.50 -21.68
N GLN A 383 -2.62 1.92 -22.19
CA GLN A 383 -3.67 1.35 -21.33
C GLN A 383 -3.14 0.25 -20.42
N VAL A 384 -2.23 -0.62 -20.90
CA VAL A 384 -1.58 -1.63 -20.06
C VAL A 384 -0.68 -0.97 -19.01
N GLN A 385 0.12 0.04 -19.38
CA GLN A 385 0.96 0.79 -18.45
C GLN A 385 0.14 1.43 -17.33
N ASP A 386 -0.96 2.10 -17.67
CA ASP A 386 -1.85 2.73 -16.69
C ASP A 386 -2.55 1.69 -15.81
N SER A 387 -2.99 0.56 -16.38
CA SER A 387 -3.66 -0.51 -15.63
C SER A 387 -2.77 -1.19 -14.60
N PHE A 388 -1.46 -1.27 -14.87
CA PHE A 388 -0.48 -1.86 -13.97
C PHE A 388 0.22 -0.81 -13.09
N ALA A 389 -0.04 0.48 -13.30
CA ALA A 389 0.45 1.55 -12.43
C ALA A 389 -0.15 1.40 -11.02
N GLY A 390 0.72 1.31 -10.00
CA GLY A 390 0.30 1.13 -8.61
C GLY A 390 0.04 -0.34 -8.19
N THR A 391 0.20 -1.30 -9.10
CA THR A 391 0.25 -2.73 -8.75
C THR A 391 1.66 -3.13 -8.30
N SER A 392 1.84 -4.37 -7.82
CA SER A 392 3.18 -4.93 -7.56
C SER A 392 4.02 -5.18 -8.82
N THR A 393 3.53 -4.83 -10.02
CA THR A 393 4.24 -5.06 -11.29
C THR A 393 4.20 -3.81 -12.17
N PRO A 394 4.87 -2.71 -11.77
CA PRO A 394 4.93 -1.50 -12.58
C PRO A 394 5.55 -1.82 -13.96
N PHE A 395 4.87 -1.36 -15.00
CA PHE A 395 5.20 -1.65 -16.39
C PHE A 395 5.68 -0.39 -17.12
N THR A 396 6.73 -0.54 -17.93
CA THR A 396 7.24 0.50 -18.83
C THR A 396 7.57 -0.12 -20.18
N TRP A 397 7.59 0.69 -21.24
CA TRP A 397 7.92 0.21 -22.57
C TRP A 397 8.64 1.26 -23.40
N GLU A 398 9.41 0.79 -24.38
CA GLU A 398 10.02 1.61 -25.42
C GLU A 398 9.96 0.91 -26.79
N ILE A 399 10.02 1.72 -27.86
CA ILE A 399 10.09 1.22 -29.23
C ILE A 399 11.54 1.31 -29.72
N ASP A 400 12.12 0.15 -30.06
CA ASP A 400 13.39 0.07 -30.77
C ASP A 400 13.14 0.05 -32.28
N ALA A 401 13.53 1.13 -32.95
CA ALA A 401 13.42 1.28 -34.40
C ALA A 401 14.59 0.63 -35.17
N SER A 402 15.51 -0.05 -34.46
CA SER A 402 16.67 -0.67 -35.08
C SER A 402 16.23 -1.78 -36.06
N PRO A 403 16.70 -1.76 -37.31
CA PRO A 403 16.31 -2.76 -38.31
C PRO A 403 16.77 -4.18 -37.95
N ASN A 404 17.75 -4.31 -37.04
CA ASN A 404 18.29 -5.60 -36.58
C ASN A 404 17.63 -6.09 -35.27
N PHE A 405 16.55 -5.47 -34.81
CA PHE A 405 15.86 -5.89 -33.60
C PHE A 405 14.99 -7.14 -33.87
N HIS A 406 15.59 -8.31 -33.69
CA HIS A 406 14.94 -9.61 -33.89
C HIS A 406 14.98 -10.50 -32.65
N ALA A 407 15.75 -10.12 -31.64
CA ALA A 407 15.95 -10.93 -30.44
C ALA A 407 14.67 -10.99 -29.60
N ARG A 408 14.22 -12.22 -29.30
CA ARG A 408 13.08 -12.52 -28.44
C ARG A 408 13.58 -13.14 -27.15
N SER A 409 13.62 -12.36 -26.08
CA SER A 409 14.16 -12.84 -24.82
C SER A 409 13.57 -12.13 -23.62
N ILE A 410 13.45 -12.87 -22.52
CA ILE A 410 13.14 -12.35 -21.20
C ILE A 410 14.41 -12.47 -20.37
N THR A 411 14.89 -11.35 -19.82
CA THR A 411 16.08 -11.31 -18.97
C THR A 411 15.69 -10.87 -17.58
N THR A 412 16.21 -11.56 -16.57
CA THR A 412 16.00 -11.26 -15.15
C THR A 412 17.25 -10.68 -14.52
N ASP A 413 17.10 -9.90 -13.45
CA ASP A 413 18.17 -9.45 -12.58
C ASP A 413 18.97 -10.58 -11.88
N HIS A 414 18.36 -11.74 -11.63
CA HIS A 414 19.04 -12.90 -11.04
C HIS A 414 19.85 -13.75 -12.03
N GLY A 415 20.13 -13.20 -13.23
CA GLY A 415 21.04 -13.79 -14.20
C GLY A 415 20.45 -14.88 -15.08
N TRP A 416 19.13 -15.03 -15.17
CA TRP A 416 18.49 -15.90 -16.17
C TRP A 416 18.12 -15.12 -17.43
N LYS A 417 18.36 -15.76 -18.57
CA LYS A 417 17.88 -15.32 -19.88
C LYS A 417 17.07 -16.45 -20.52
N ILE A 418 15.82 -16.16 -20.81
CA ILE A 418 14.89 -17.08 -21.46
C ILE A 418 14.72 -16.63 -22.91
N THR A 419 15.12 -17.45 -23.87
CA THR A 419 14.97 -17.15 -25.30
C THR A 419 13.80 -17.92 -25.89
N LEU A 420 13.02 -17.24 -26.72
CA LEU A 420 11.75 -17.75 -27.26
C LEU A 420 11.73 -17.59 -28.77
N ASP A 421 11.44 -18.67 -29.50
CA ASP A 421 11.39 -18.57 -30.96
C ASP A 421 10.27 -17.66 -31.46
N ARG A 422 9.12 -17.67 -30.79
CA ARG A 422 7.93 -16.88 -31.17
C ARG A 422 7.65 -15.68 -30.27
N GLY A 423 8.51 -15.44 -29.27
CA GLY A 423 8.27 -14.43 -28.25
C GLY A 423 7.05 -14.79 -27.40
N LEU A 424 6.28 -13.79 -26.99
CA LEU A 424 5.06 -14.00 -26.19
C LEU A 424 3.86 -14.47 -27.04
N ASP A 425 3.92 -14.45 -28.38
CA ASP A 425 2.83 -14.94 -29.25
C ASP A 425 2.82 -16.48 -29.38
N LEU A 426 2.55 -17.15 -28.25
CA LEU A 426 2.53 -18.60 -28.12
C LEU A 426 1.20 -19.24 -28.50
N PHE A 427 0.09 -18.50 -28.43
CA PHE A 427 -1.25 -19.08 -28.53
C PHE A 427 -1.86 -18.88 -29.92
N GLN A 428 -2.63 -19.88 -30.35
CA GLN A 428 -3.45 -19.78 -31.54
C GLN A 428 -4.64 -18.84 -31.33
N TRP A 429 -5.22 -18.39 -32.44
CA TRP A 429 -6.42 -17.57 -32.41
C TRP A 429 -7.59 -18.37 -31.82
N PHE A 430 -8.44 -17.68 -31.06
CA PHE A 430 -9.69 -18.21 -30.55
C PHE A 430 -10.73 -17.10 -30.51
N GLU A 431 -12.01 -17.48 -30.50
CA GLU A 431 -13.11 -16.55 -30.38
C GLU A 431 -13.19 -15.95 -28.97
N PHE A 432 -13.02 -14.64 -28.87
CA PHE A 432 -13.05 -13.95 -27.59
C PHE A 432 -14.49 -13.70 -27.14
N SER A 433 -14.86 -14.28 -26.01
CA SER A 433 -16.15 -14.08 -25.33
C SER A 433 -15.93 -14.14 -23.82
N PRO A 434 -16.62 -13.32 -23.01
CA PRO A 434 -16.53 -13.36 -21.54
C PRO A 434 -16.81 -14.74 -20.93
N PHE A 435 -17.59 -15.58 -21.64
CA PHE A 435 -17.96 -16.92 -21.19
C PHE A 435 -17.10 -18.04 -21.80
N ASN A 436 -16.14 -17.70 -22.66
CA ASN A 436 -15.22 -18.68 -23.22
C ASN A 436 -14.08 -18.93 -22.22
N ALA A 437 -13.89 -20.18 -21.78
CA ALA A 437 -12.80 -20.55 -20.88
C ALA A 437 -11.42 -20.15 -21.43
N ALA A 438 -11.21 -20.21 -22.75
CA ALA A 438 -9.97 -19.78 -23.39
C ALA A 438 -9.70 -18.27 -23.21
N ALA A 439 -10.71 -17.44 -22.96
CA ALA A 439 -10.50 -16.02 -22.67
C ALA A 439 -9.84 -15.79 -21.30
N VAL A 440 -10.05 -16.68 -20.33
CA VAL A 440 -9.58 -16.54 -18.95
C VAL A 440 -8.39 -17.45 -18.63
N MET A 441 -8.41 -18.69 -19.14
CA MET A 441 -7.45 -19.75 -18.86
C MET A 441 -6.55 -19.99 -20.07
N GLN A 442 -5.24 -19.79 -19.91
CA GLN A 442 -4.28 -20.01 -20.99
C GLN A 442 -4.15 -21.48 -21.35
N GLU A 443 -4.27 -22.36 -20.35
CA GLU A 443 -4.18 -23.81 -20.49
C GLU A 443 -5.28 -24.39 -21.38
N ALA A 444 -6.39 -23.68 -21.57
CA ALA A 444 -7.48 -24.08 -22.45
C ALA A 444 -7.22 -23.76 -23.94
N ARG A 445 -6.20 -22.94 -24.25
CA ARG A 445 -5.84 -22.49 -25.59
C ARG A 445 -4.93 -23.49 -26.29
N MET A 446 -5.07 -23.58 -27.61
CA MET A 446 -4.10 -24.32 -28.43
C MET A 446 -2.83 -23.50 -28.61
N THR A 447 -1.67 -24.14 -28.50
CA THR A 447 -0.36 -23.52 -28.71
C THR A 447 0.09 -23.58 -30.16
N LYS A 448 0.84 -22.56 -30.57
CA LYS A 448 1.72 -22.58 -31.72
C LYS A 448 3.03 -23.24 -31.27
N GLY A 449 3.57 -24.15 -32.07
CA GLY A 449 4.80 -24.86 -31.76
C GLY A 449 5.95 -23.87 -31.58
N CYS A 450 6.67 -23.98 -30.47
CA CYS A 450 7.80 -23.10 -30.18
C CYS A 450 8.87 -23.79 -29.34
N GLU A 451 10.09 -23.28 -29.42
CA GLU A 451 11.18 -23.66 -28.53
C GLU A 451 11.44 -22.56 -27.51
N VAL A 452 11.72 -22.98 -26.27
CA VAL A 452 12.05 -22.10 -25.15
C VAL A 452 13.34 -22.61 -24.52
N SER A 453 14.37 -21.76 -24.49
CA SER A 453 15.65 -22.10 -23.87
C SER A 453 15.91 -21.23 -22.65
N TYR A 454 16.35 -21.85 -21.57
CA TYR A 454 16.65 -21.23 -20.29
C TYR A 454 18.15 -21.26 -20.09
N ILE A 455 18.78 -20.09 -20.09
CA ILE A 455 20.23 -19.93 -20.10
C ILE A 455 20.62 -19.11 -18.88
N ARG A 456 21.62 -19.56 -18.13
CA ARG A 456 22.18 -18.78 -17.04
C ARG A 456 23.26 -17.87 -17.61
N GLN A 457 23.06 -16.57 -17.48
CA GLN A 457 24.08 -15.59 -17.81
C GLN A 457 25.10 -15.57 -16.67
N ALA A 458 26.39 -15.75 -17.01
CA ALA A 458 27.46 -15.50 -16.07
C ALA A 458 27.45 -14.02 -15.67
N SER A 459 27.46 -13.78 -14.36
CA SER A 459 27.50 -12.46 -13.73
C SER A 459 28.78 -11.70 -14.05
#